data_AF-A0A9E2Y8N5-F1
#
_entry.id   AF-A0A9E2Y8N5-F1
#
_cell.length_a   1.000
_cell.length_b   1.000
_cell.length_c   1.000
_cell.angle_alpha   90.00
_cell.angle_beta   90.00
_cell.angle_gamma   90.00
#
_symmetry.space_group_name_H-M   'P 1'
#
loop_
_entity.id
_entity.type
_entity.pdbx_description
1 polymer ?
#
loop_
_entity_poly.entity_id
_entity_poly.type
_entity_poly.pdbx_seq_one_letter_code
_entity_poly.pdbx_strand_id
1 'polypeptide(L)'
;MTSRYALGIAALALAGAIAGGCSSNSSALVPGHLEQPATAAGKQVVYKQIELLSRPAVKEAFELFEDHNKTNRSEPYNDPLIQGQIGSFTRMFRSEAWADTLQAVLYPNVMKADLSQNVKKAAYLGYETGGATGSKFGGRALDDDIIDISLGAIFGNTLSALGLVQDDHKELPCLTTDNIAYDKSNTKTFPYIQAPI
;
A
#
# COMPACT_ATOMS: atom_id res chain seq x y z
N MET A 1 -52.75 35.88 1.43
CA MET A 1 -51.94 35.44 0.27
C MET A 1 -50.47 35.53 0.72
N THR A 2 -49.93 34.50 1.37
CA THR A 2 -49.02 33.47 0.77
C THR A 2 -47.85 34.13 0.03
N SER A 3 -46.57 33.99 0.38
CA SER A 3 -45.87 32.81 0.91
C SER A 3 -44.61 33.21 1.69
N ARG A 4 -44.19 32.32 2.60
CA ARG A 4 -42.98 32.40 3.42
C ARG A 4 -41.85 31.66 2.70
N TYR A 5 -40.65 32.23 2.65
CA TYR A 5 -39.41 31.47 2.43
C TYR A 5 -38.54 31.62 3.68
N ALA A 6 -38.55 30.56 4.49
CA ALA A 6 -37.58 30.32 5.54
C ALA A 6 -36.50 29.42 4.93
N LEU A 7 -35.24 29.83 5.01
CA LEU A 7 -34.10 28.94 4.88
C LEU A 7 -33.13 29.31 5.99
N GLY A 8 -33.12 28.44 7.00
CA GLY A 8 -32.31 28.56 8.20
C GLY A 8 -30.85 28.24 7.91
N ILE A 9 -29.98 29.03 8.51
CA ILE A 9 -28.55 28.75 8.65
C ILE A 9 -28.41 27.78 9.82
N ALA A 10 -28.22 26.50 9.52
CA ALA A 10 -27.79 25.52 10.51
C ALA A 10 -26.26 25.50 10.56
N ALA A 11 -25.69 26.15 11.56
CA ALA A 11 -24.31 25.98 11.95
C ALA A 11 -24.17 24.62 12.65
N LEU A 12 -23.53 23.65 12.00
CA LEU A 12 -23.09 22.42 12.65
C LEU A 12 -21.66 22.63 13.16
N ALA A 13 -21.53 22.95 14.44
CA ALA A 13 -20.30 22.72 15.18
C ALA A 13 -20.20 21.21 15.45
N LEU A 14 -19.18 20.56 14.90
CA LEU A 14 -18.81 19.21 15.32
C LEU A 14 -17.44 19.26 15.99
N ALA A 15 -17.49 19.43 17.31
CA ALA A 15 -16.42 18.99 18.20
C ALA A 15 -16.43 17.46 18.21
N GLY A 16 -15.31 16.85 17.83
CA GLY A 16 -15.14 15.41 17.76
C GLY A 16 -13.67 15.04 17.79
N ALA A 17 -12.95 15.46 18.83
CA ALA A 17 -11.65 14.88 19.15
C ALA A 17 -11.88 13.47 19.69
N ILE A 18 -11.82 12.46 18.82
CA ILE A 18 -11.73 11.07 19.25
C ILE A 18 -10.28 10.85 19.68
N ALA A 19 -10.06 10.92 20.99
CA ALA A 19 -8.92 10.32 21.63
C ALA A 19 -9.04 8.79 21.57
N GLY A 20 -7.93 8.11 21.27
CA GLY A 20 -7.72 6.70 21.60
C GLY A 20 -8.03 5.70 20.49
N GLY A 21 -7.00 5.32 19.73
CA GLY A 21 -7.11 4.29 18.70
C GLY A 21 -5.83 3.49 18.45
N CYS A 22 -4.91 3.37 19.41
CA CYS A 22 -3.93 2.28 19.38
C CYS A 22 -4.62 1.03 19.93
N SER A 23 -5.28 0.27 19.07
CA SER A 23 -5.75 -1.08 19.40
C SER A 23 -4.53 -2.00 19.49
N SER A 24 -3.96 -2.13 20.69
CA SER A 24 -2.98 -3.17 21.02
C SER A 24 -3.69 -4.52 21.15
N ASN A 25 -4.18 -5.08 20.05
CA ASN A 25 -4.57 -6.48 20.05
C ASN A 25 -3.30 -7.31 19.96
N SER A 26 -2.82 -7.77 21.12
CA SER A 26 -1.77 -8.79 21.23
C SER A 26 -2.33 -10.14 20.78
N SER A 27 -2.57 -10.30 19.48
CA SER A 27 -2.69 -11.62 18.89
C SER A 27 -1.29 -12.15 18.67
N ALA A 28 -0.86 -13.06 19.55
CA ALA A 28 0.38 -13.79 19.38
C ALA A 28 0.34 -14.53 18.04
N LEU A 29 1.10 -14.04 17.06
CA LEU A 29 1.53 -14.88 15.96
C LEU A 29 2.47 -15.92 16.56
N VAL A 30 2.09 -17.19 16.51
CA VAL A 30 3.01 -18.30 16.77
C VAL A 30 3.40 -18.91 15.43
N PRO A 31 4.57 -18.56 14.86
CA PRO A 31 5.25 -19.42 13.91
C PRO A 31 6.24 -20.32 14.68
N GLY A 32 6.04 -21.63 14.56
CA GLY A 32 6.97 -22.74 14.78
C GLY A 32 8.19 -22.54 15.70
N HIS A 33 8.14 -23.23 16.85
CA HIS A 33 9.26 -23.85 17.57
C HIS A 33 10.65 -23.20 17.45
N LEU A 34 10.98 -22.35 18.42
CA LEU A 34 12.27 -22.43 19.10
C LEU A 34 11.99 -22.50 20.59
N GLU A 35 12.31 -23.67 21.16
CA GLU A 35 12.41 -24.04 22.58
C GLU A 35 11.61 -23.18 23.58
N GLN A 36 10.53 -23.77 24.09
CA GLN A 36 9.85 -23.26 25.27
C GLN A 36 10.57 -23.76 26.53
N PRO A 37 11.06 -22.85 27.39
CA PRO A 37 11.02 -23.10 28.82
C PRO A 37 9.97 -22.19 29.48
N ALA A 38 9.22 -22.83 30.37
CA ALA A 38 8.20 -22.35 31.28
C ALA A 38 8.15 -20.84 31.59
N THR A 39 6.94 -20.29 31.45
CA THR A 39 6.31 -19.24 32.29
C THR A 39 7.27 -18.29 33.01
N ALA A 40 7.71 -17.24 32.31
CA ALA A 40 8.20 -16.00 32.90
C ALA A 40 7.33 -14.86 32.39
N ALA A 41 6.92 -13.97 33.30
CA ALA A 41 6.07 -12.81 33.03
C ALA A 41 6.45 -12.08 31.73
N GLY A 42 5.44 -11.80 30.91
CA GLY A 42 5.55 -11.31 29.53
C GLY A 42 6.64 -10.25 29.34
N LYS A 43 7.78 -10.68 28.82
CA LYS A 43 8.84 -9.77 28.38
C LYS A 43 8.29 -9.00 27.19
N GLN A 44 8.10 -7.69 27.34
CA GLN A 44 7.71 -6.83 26.22
C GLN A 44 8.81 -6.92 25.16
N VAL A 45 8.52 -7.60 24.04
CA VAL A 45 9.39 -7.62 22.87
C VAL A 45 9.15 -6.31 22.13
N VAL A 46 10.20 -5.48 22.02
CA VAL A 46 10.16 -4.25 21.23
C VAL A 46 10.77 -4.55 19.86
N TYR A 47 9.95 -4.49 18.82
CA TYR A 47 10.43 -4.54 17.45
C TYR A 47 10.78 -3.13 17.00
N LYS A 48 11.98 -2.96 16.47
CA LYS A 48 12.40 -1.72 15.82
C LYS A 48 12.41 -1.94 14.32
N GLN A 49 11.57 -1.20 13.61
CA GLN A 49 11.65 -1.15 12.16
C GLN A 49 13.00 -0.56 11.75
N ILE A 50 13.72 -1.27 10.89
CA ILE A 50 15.01 -0.82 10.33
C ILE A 50 14.83 -0.32 8.90
N GLU A 51 13.86 -0.88 8.17
CA GLU A 51 13.59 -0.59 6.76
C GLU A 51 12.08 -0.52 6.51
N LEU A 52 11.63 0.42 5.67
CA LEU A 52 10.24 0.56 5.27
C LEU A 52 9.93 -0.24 3.99
N LEU A 53 9.75 -1.56 4.10
CA LEU A 53 9.56 -2.45 2.93
C LEU A 53 8.11 -2.85 2.66
N SER A 54 7.12 -2.03 3.06
CA SER A 54 5.71 -2.40 2.84
C SER A 54 5.37 -2.54 1.36
N ARG A 55 6.04 -1.77 0.50
CA ARG A 55 5.98 -1.84 -0.97
C ARG A 55 7.40 -1.88 -1.52
N PRO A 56 7.96 -3.08 -1.82
CA PRO A 56 9.34 -3.22 -2.22
C PRO A 56 9.75 -2.28 -3.37
N ALA A 57 8.92 -2.19 -4.42
CA ALA A 57 9.20 -1.33 -5.56
C ALA A 57 9.25 0.17 -5.23
N VAL A 58 8.58 0.64 -4.18
CA VAL A 58 8.56 2.08 -3.87
C VAL A 58 9.93 2.55 -3.38
N LYS A 59 10.57 1.76 -2.51
CA LYS A 59 11.92 2.10 -2.03
C LYS A 59 12.97 1.82 -3.10
N GLU A 60 12.94 0.62 -3.68
CA GLU A 60 14.00 0.17 -4.58
C GLU A 60 14.02 0.91 -5.93
N ALA A 61 12.86 1.36 -6.44
CA ALA A 61 12.81 2.04 -7.74
C ALA A 61 12.95 3.56 -7.65
N PHE A 62 12.44 4.20 -6.59
CA PHE A 62 12.35 5.66 -6.54
C PHE A 62 13.32 6.31 -5.56
N GLU A 63 13.64 5.65 -4.45
CA GLU A 63 14.45 6.28 -3.41
C GLU A 63 15.92 6.36 -3.84
N LEU A 64 16.53 7.53 -3.63
CA LEU A 64 17.98 7.64 -3.73
C LEU A 64 18.63 6.95 -2.52
N PHE A 65 19.63 6.11 -2.78
CA PHE A 65 20.29 5.34 -1.73
C PHE A 65 20.78 6.19 -0.53
N GLU A 66 21.23 7.44 -0.78
CA GLU A 66 21.68 8.37 0.26
C GLU A 66 20.58 8.81 1.25
N ASP A 67 19.31 8.63 0.88
CA ASP A 67 18.15 9.02 1.67
C ASP A 67 17.55 7.88 2.51
N HIS A 68 17.95 6.63 2.29
CA HIS A 68 17.38 5.43 2.96
C HIS A 68 17.31 5.61 4.48
N ASN A 69 18.40 6.06 5.11
CA ASN A 69 18.44 6.22 6.57
C ASN A 69 17.50 7.34 7.06
N LYS A 70 17.17 8.32 6.22
CA LYS A 70 16.20 9.38 6.56
C LYS A 70 14.78 8.83 6.47
N THR A 71 14.40 8.21 5.35
CA THR A 71 13.03 7.70 5.15
C THR A 71 12.72 6.55 6.11
N ASN A 72 13.70 5.69 6.43
CA ASN A 72 13.56 4.63 7.44
C ASN A 72 13.28 5.12 8.86
N ARG A 73 13.53 6.40 9.13
CA ARG A 73 13.26 7.05 10.42
C ARG A 73 12.03 7.96 10.37
N SER A 74 11.41 8.07 9.21
CA SER A 74 10.18 8.83 9.02
C SER A 74 8.95 7.96 9.28
N GLU A 75 7.83 8.62 9.57
CA GLU A 75 6.54 7.96 9.62
C GLU A 75 6.09 7.63 8.19
N PRO A 76 5.69 6.40 7.87
CA PRO A 76 5.46 5.98 6.49
C PRO A 76 4.25 6.63 5.82
N TYR A 77 3.38 7.25 6.61
CA TYR A 77 2.24 8.04 6.17
C TYR A 77 2.54 9.53 6.00
N ASN A 78 3.74 9.98 6.38
CA ASN A 78 4.14 11.39 6.33
C ASN A 78 5.62 11.52 5.91
N ASP A 79 5.94 10.95 4.76
CA ASP A 79 7.27 11.02 4.16
C ASP A 79 7.22 11.85 2.86
N PRO A 80 7.44 13.18 2.92
CA PRO A 80 7.43 14.03 1.73
C PRO A 80 8.64 13.77 0.81
N LEU A 81 9.71 13.14 1.31
CA LEU A 81 10.90 12.85 0.53
C LEU A 81 10.61 11.73 -0.46
N ILE A 82 10.06 10.60 0.01
CA ILE A 82 9.65 9.50 -0.89
C ILE A 82 8.54 9.96 -1.83
N GLN A 83 7.60 10.79 -1.35
CA GLN A 83 6.56 11.38 -2.19
C GLN A 83 7.19 12.15 -3.35
N GLY A 84 8.12 13.06 -3.06
CA GLY A 84 8.83 13.85 -4.07
C GLY A 84 9.61 12.99 -5.06
N GLN A 85 10.30 11.95 -4.56
CA GLN A 85 11.12 11.05 -5.37
C GLN A 85 10.31 10.19 -6.34
N ILE A 86 9.12 9.71 -5.95
CA ILE A 86 8.21 9.02 -6.88
C ILE A 86 7.90 9.93 -8.08
N GLY A 87 7.54 11.18 -7.80
CA GLY A 87 7.21 12.16 -8.83
C GLY A 87 8.42 12.54 -9.69
N SER A 88 9.57 12.85 -9.09
CA SER A 88 10.76 13.30 -9.84
C SER A 88 11.31 12.19 -10.72
N PHE A 89 11.41 10.97 -10.21
CA PHE A 89 11.88 9.81 -10.98
C PHE A 89 10.97 9.55 -12.19
N THR A 90 9.65 9.53 -11.96
CA THR A 90 8.68 9.21 -13.02
C THR A 90 8.67 10.27 -14.13
N ARG A 91 8.82 11.56 -13.78
CA ARG A 91 8.90 12.66 -14.76
C ARG A 91 10.17 12.63 -15.64
N MET A 92 11.17 11.81 -15.31
CA MET A 92 12.33 11.64 -16.19
C MET A 92 11.98 10.95 -17.51
N PHE A 93 10.91 10.15 -17.55
CA PHE A 93 10.54 9.37 -18.74
C PHE A 93 9.03 9.33 -19.05
N ARG A 94 8.15 9.73 -18.13
CA ARG A 94 6.69 9.81 -18.34
C ARG A 94 6.18 11.25 -18.39
N SER A 95 4.90 11.40 -18.73
CA SER A 95 4.18 12.68 -18.65
C SER A 95 3.96 13.13 -17.19
N GLU A 96 3.67 14.42 -17.00
CA GLU A 96 3.34 14.99 -15.69
C GLU A 96 2.08 14.34 -15.10
N ALA A 97 1.03 14.17 -15.91
CA ALA A 97 -0.21 13.50 -15.49
C ALA A 97 0.04 12.06 -15.03
N TRP A 98 0.92 11.31 -15.70
CA TRP A 98 1.29 9.96 -15.27
C TRP A 98 2.04 9.97 -13.95
N ALA A 99 3.03 10.87 -13.81
CA ALA A 99 3.81 10.99 -12.59
C ALA A 99 2.95 11.37 -11.37
N ASP A 100 2.04 12.33 -11.54
CA ASP A 100 1.11 12.75 -10.48
C ASP A 100 0.14 11.62 -10.09
N THR A 101 -0.35 10.87 -11.08
CA THR A 101 -1.22 9.71 -10.84
C THR A 101 -0.46 8.61 -10.09
N LEU A 102 0.74 8.25 -10.54
CA LEU A 102 1.55 7.23 -9.89
C LEU A 102 1.93 7.65 -8.46
N GLN A 103 2.29 8.92 -8.28
CA GLN A 103 2.55 9.49 -6.95
C GLN A 103 1.33 9.38 -6.05
N ALA A 104 0.13 9.71 -6.52
CA ALA A 104 -1.12 9.58 -5.75
C ALA A 104 -1.49 8.13 -5.40
N VAL A 105 -1.14 7.16 -6.26
CA VAL A 105 -1.37 5.73 -6.02
C VAL A 105 -0.37 5.14 -5.04
N LEU A 106 0.89 5.58 -5.10
CA LEU A 106 1.97 5.00 -4.30
C LEU A 106 2.24 5.72 -2.98
N TYR A 107 1.76 6.96 -2.84
CA TYR A 107 1.81 7.72 -1.61
C TYR A 107 0.46 7.72 -0.87
N PRO A 108 0.43 7.54 0.46
CA PRO A 108 1.56 7.23 1.34
C PRO A 108 2.15 5.82 1.10
N ASN A 109 3.43 5.63 1.43
CA ASN A 109 4.16 4.35 1.26
C ASN A 109 3.78 3.33 2.35
N VAL A 110 2.48 3.02 2.40
CA VAL A 110 1.87 2.06 3.32
C VAL A 110 0.91 1.18 2.53
N MET A 111 0.89 -0.11 2.85
CA MET A 111 -0.16 -1.00 2.36
C MET A 111 -1.45 -0.73 3.15
N LYS A 112 -2.52 -0.34 2.46
CA LYS A 112 -3.82 -0.05 3.08
C LYS A 112 -4.80 -1.17 2.82
N ALA A 113 -5.63 -1.46 3.82
CA ALA A 113 -6.79 -2.31 3.67
C ALA A 113 -8.05 -1.63 4.21
N ASP A 114 -9.15 -1.70 3.49
CA ASP A 114 -10.46 -1.19 3.92
C ASP A 114 -11.29 -2.33 4.52
N LEU A 115 -11.33 -2.36 5.86
CA LEU A 115 -12.05 -3.36 6.63
C LEU A 115 -13.57 -3.22 6.56
N SER A 116 -14.09 -2.12 5.98
CA SER A 116 -15.52 -2.00 5.69
C SER A 116 -15.95 -2.80 4.46
N GLN A 117 -15.01 -3.21 3.60
CA GLN A 117 -15.30 -4.03 2.44
C GLN A 117 -15.61 -5.47 2.88
N ASN A 118 -16.85 -5.92 2.64
CA ASN A 118 -17.26 -7.30 2.89
C ASN A 118 -16.93 -8.21 1.69
N VAL A 119 -15.66 -8.29 1.33
CA VAL A 119 -15.16 -9.08 0.20
C VAL A 119 -14.08 -10.05 0.65
N LYS A 120 -14.00 -11.21 -0.01
CA LYS A 120 -13.01 -12.26 0.30
C LYS A 120 -11.72 -12.15 -0.51
N LYS A 121 -11.56 -11.08 -1.30
CA LYS A 121 -10.44 -10.90 -2.22
C LYS A 121 -9.69 -9.62 -1.87
N ALA A 122 -8.43 -9.77 -1.48
CA ALA A 122 -7.48 -8.66 -1.44
C ALA A 122 -7.02 -8.32 -2.87
N ALA A 123 -6.50 -7.12 -3.08
CA ALA A 123 -5.85 -6.76 -4.33
C ALA A 123 -4.81 -5.68 -4.06
N TYR A 124 -3.58 -5.91 -4.51
CA TYR A 124 -2.52 -4.93 -4.46
C TYR A 124 -2.93 -3.66 -5.21
N LEU A 125 -2.73 -2.50 -4.58
CA LEU A 125 -3.21 -1.17 -5.01
C LEU A 125 -4.74 -1.04 -5.12
N GLY A 126 -5.51 -2.02 -4.62
CA GLY A 126 -6.96 -2.05 -4.76
C GLY A 126 -7.67 -0.92 -4.04
N TYR A 127 -7.16 -0.53 -2.86
CA TYR A 127 -7.68 0.60 -2.11
C TYR A 127 -7.40 1.92 -2.83
N GLU A 128 -6.17 2.09 -3.30
CA GLU A 128 -5.64 3.30 -3.92
C GLU A 128 -6.26 3.57 -5.28
N THR A 129 -6.58 2.51 -6.01
CA THR A 129 -7.16 2.58 -7.35
C THR A 129 -8.70 2.50 -7.35
N GLY A 130 -9.35 2.52 -6.18
CA GLY A 130 -10.80 2.38 -6.09
C GLY A 130 -11.32 1.04 -6.61
N GLY A 131 -10.48 0.00 -6.58
CA GLY A 131 -10.81 -1.36 -6.98
C GLY A 131 -10.45 -1.73 -8.42
N ALA A 132 -9.77 -0.85 -9.16
CA ALA A 132 -9.39 -1.11 -10.55
C ALA A 132 -8.52 -2.38 -10.69
N THR A 133 -7.69 -2.70 -9.69
CA THR A 133 -6.88 -3.93 -9.65
C THR A 133 -7.66 -5.18 -9.21
N GLY A 134 -8.98 -5.09 -9.06
CA GLY A 134 -9.88 -6.24 -8.89
C GLY A 134 -10.56 -6.35 -7.53
N SER A 135 -10.22 -5.50 -6.56
CA SER A 135 -10.94 -5.39 -5.28
C SER A 135 -10.68 -4.05 -4.61
N LYS A 136 -11.68 -3.48 -3.93
CA LYS A 136 -11.53 -2.28 -3.10
C LYS A 136 -10.93 -2.55 -1.73
N PHE A 137 -10.81 -3.81 -1.32
CA PHE A 137 -10.28 -4.18 -0.01
C PHE A 137 -8.84 -3.71 0.18
N GLY A 138 -8.02 -3.63 -0.87
CA GLY A 138 -6.60 -3.33 -0.75
C GLY A 138 -5.79 -4.51 -0.22
N GLY A 139 -4.65 -4.23 0.41
CA GLY A 139 -3.72 -5.24 0.89
C GLY A 139 -2.86 -5.86 -0.22
N ARG A 140 -2.54 -7.14 -0.06
CA ARG A 140 -1.87 -7.98 -1.05
C ARG A 140 -2.51 -9.37 -1.00
N ALA A 141 -3.10 -9.81 -2.11
CA ALA A 141 -3.52 -11.18 -2.26
C ALA A 141 -2.29 -12.09 -2.43
N LEU A 142 -2.43 -13.37 -2.06
CA LEU A 142 -1.34 -14.32 -2.20
C LEU A 142 -0.93 -14.48 -3.67
N ASP A 143 -1.89 -14.38 -4.59
CA ASP A 143 -1.72 -14.50 -6.03
C ASP A 143 -1.41 -13.18 -6.75
N ASP A 144 -1.23 -12.08 -6.01
CA ASP A 144 -0.79 -10.82 -6.62
C ASP A 144 0.70 -10.88 -6.97
N ASP A 145 0.99 -10.75 -8.26
CA ASP A 145 2.34 -10.48 -8.76
C ASP A 145 2.68 -9.00 -8.56
N ILE A 146 3.03 -8.65 -7.33
CA ILE A 146 3.24 -7.25 -6.93
C ILE A 146 4.41 -6.60 -7.67
N ILE A 147 5.38 -7.39 -8.15
CA ILE A 147 6.54 -6.86 -8.87
C ILE A 147 6.11 -6.50 -10.29
N ASP A 148 5.45 -7.40 -11.01
CA ASP A 148 4.90 -7.09 -12.34
C ASP A 148 3.87 -5.96 -12.30
N ILE A 149 2.99 -5.93 -11.29
CA ILE A 149 2.04 -4.81 -11.12
C ILE A 149 2.79 -3.49 -10.91
N SER A 150 3.83 -3.49 -10.07
CA SER A 150 4.61 -2.28 -9.78
C SER A 150 5.40 -1.83 -11.01
N LEU A 151 6.12 -2.74 -11.66
CA LEU A 151 6.90 -2.46 -12.86
C LEU A 151 6.02 -2.02 -14.02
N GLY A 152 4.85 -2.63 -14.20
CA GLY A 152 3.85 -2.19 -15.18
C GLY A 152 3.27 -0.80 -14.88
N ALA A 153 3.12 -0.41 -13.61
CA ALA A 153 2.68 0.94 -13.23
C ALA A 153 3.78 2.00 -13.45
N ILE A 154 5.03 1.63 -13.20
CA ILE A 154 6.19 2.52 -13.36
C ILE A 154 6.54 2.68 -14.84
N PHE A 155 6.79 1.57 -15.52
CA PHE A 155 7.38 1.52 -16.85
C PHE A 155 6.38 1.15 -17.96
N GLY A 156 5.23 0.57 -17.61
CA GLY A 156 4.26 0.06 -18.59
C GLY A 156 3.00 0.91 -18.71
N ASN A 157 1.94 0.27 -19.19
CA ASN A 157 0.63 0.87 -19.41
C ASN A 157 -0.39 0.56 -18.29
N THR A 158 0.04 0.02 -17.14
CA THR A 158 -0.89 -0.46 -16.10
C THR A 158 -1.87 0.64 -15.66
N LEU A 159 -1.41 1.87 -15.42
CA LEU A 159 -2.31 2.93 -14.95
C LEU A 159 -3.37 3.33 -15.99
N SER A 160 -3.01 3.34 -17.29
CA SER A 160 -3.97 3.63 -18.36
C SER A 160 -4.90 2.45 -18.64
N ALA A 161 -4.40 1.22 -18.58
CA ALA A 161 -5.22 0.01 -18.66
C ALA A 161 -6.25 -0.08 -17.53
N LEU A 162 -5.93 0.48 -16.36
CA LEU A 162 -6.84 0.63 -15.22
C LEU A 162 -7.76 1.86 -15.31
N GLY A 163 -7.62 2.70 -16.35
CA GLY A 163 -8.42 3.91 -16.56
C GLY A 163 -8.11 5.05 -15.58
N LEU A 164 -6.95 5.03 -14.91
CA LEU A 164 -6.56 6.03 -13.92
C LEU A 164 -5.93 7.28 -14.55
N VAL A 165 -5.32 7.12 -15.71
CA VAL A 165 -4.67 8.20 -16.47
C VAL A 165 -4.77 7.89 -17.95
N GLN A 166 -4.77 8.93 -18.80
CA GLN A 166 -4.65 8.71 -20.24
C GLN A 166 -3.26 8.14 -20.57
N ASP A 167 -3.23 7.28 -21.59
CA ASP A 167 -1.97 6.74 -22.10
C ASP A 167 -1.11 7.88 -22.68
N ASP A 168 0.16 7.92 -22.27
CA ASP A 168 1.14 8.88 -22.75
C ASP A 168 2.09 8.32 -23.81
N HIS A 169 1.95 7.03 -24.14
CA HIS A 169 2.73 6.31 -25.16
C HIS A 169 4.25 6.35 -24.92
N LYS A 170 4.67 6.43 -23.65
CA LYS A 170 6.08 6.49 -23.22
C LYS A 170 6.50 5.27 -22.39
N GLU A 171 5.85 4.13 -22.61
CA GLU A 171 6.20 2.90 -21.94
C GLU A 171 7.61 2.42 -22.31
N LEU A 172 8.23 1.70 -21.39
CA LEU A 172 9.52 1.02 -21.54
C LEU A 172 9.26 -0.50 -21.41
N PRO A 173 8.84 -1.19 -22.49
CA PRO A 173 8.31 -2.56 -22.41
C PRO A 173 9.29 -3.60 -21.87
N CYS A 174 10.60 -3.35 -21.97
CA CYS A 174 11.62 -4.25 -21.44
C CYS A 174 11.78 -4.20 -19.91
N LEU A 175 11.10 -3.26 -19.23
CA LEU A 175 11.20 -3.05 -17.79
C LEU A 175 9.88 -3.32 -17.05
N THR A 176 8.86 -3.89 -17.73
CA THR A 176 7.53 -4.08 -17.14
C THR A 176 7.34 -5.39 -16.38
N THR A 177 8.34 -6.27 -16.38
CA THR A 177 8.31 -7.55 -15.68
C THR A 177 9.70 -7.94 -15.17
N ASP A 178 9.75 -8.69 -14.08
CA ASP A 178 10.99 -9.34 -13.62
C ASP A 178 11.25 -10.69 -14.29
N ASN A 179 10.30 -11.15 -15.13
CA ASN A 179 10.29 -12.45 -15.81
C ASN A 179 10.20 -13.66 -14.86
N ILE A 180 9.77 -13.46 -13.62
CA ILE A 180 9.60 -14.51 -12.62
C ILE A 180 8.11 -14.70 -12.36
N ALA A 181 7.54 -15.75 -12.94
CA ALA A 181 6.14 -16.08 -12.70
C ALA A 181 5.90 -16.44 -11.23
N TYR A 182 4.81 -15.92 -10.67
CA TYR A 182 4.33 -16.33 -9.35
C TYR A 182 4.03 -17.85 -9.27
N ASP A 183 4.64 -18.54 -8.29
CA ASP A 183 4.35 -19.94 -7.99
C ASP A 183 3.02 -20.07 -7.23
N LYS A 184 1.98 -20.57 -7.91
CA LYS A 184 0.61 -20.72 -7.41
C LYS A 184 0.40 -21.92 -6.49
N SER A 185 1.44 -22.56 -5.97
CA SER A 185 1.37 -23.73 -5.07
C SER A 185 0.82 -23.42 -3.65
N ASN A 186 -0.02 -22.39 -3.51
CA ASN A 186 -0.55 -21.95 -2.24
C ASN A 186 -1.41 -23.02 -1.57
N THR A 187 -1.15 -23.29 -0.28
CA THR A 187 -2.07 -24.10 0.51
C THR A 187 -3.30 -23.28 0.92
N LYS A 188 -4.41 -23.97 1.20
CA LYS A 188 -5.63 -23.34 1.73
C LYS A 188 -5.60 -23.18 3.27
N THR A 189 -4.50 -23.56 3.93
CA THR A 189 -4.46 -23.73 5.38
C THR A 189 -3.33 -22.90 5.98
N PHE A 190 -3.69 -21.89 6.76
CA PHE A 190 -2.75 -21.16 7.63
C PHE A 190 -2.07 -22.13 8.62
N PRO A 191 -0.77 -21.97 8.97
CA PRO A 191 0.09 -20.80 8.77
C PRO A 191 0.97 -20.82 7.52
N TYR A 192 0.95 -21.88 6.71
CA TYR A 192 1.91 -22.02 5.62
C TYR A 192 1.31 -21.64 4.28
N ILE A 193 1.99 -20.74 3.58
CA ILE A 193 1.64 -20.39 2.20
C ILE A 193 1.94 -21.56 1.25
N GLN A 194 2.95 -22.40 1.51
CA GLN A 194 3.28 -23.59 0.72
C GLN A 194 3.46 -24.81 1.64
N ALA A 195 3.50 -26.03 1.09
CA ALA A 195 3.85 -27.19 1.91
C ALA A 195 5.27 -27.01 2.50
N PRO A 196 5.51 -27.37 3.78
CA PRO A 196 6.86 -27.35 4.33
C PRO A 196 7.80 -28.21 3.48
N ILE A 197 9.00 -27.68 3.22
CA ILE A 197 10.09 -28.39 2.53
C ILE A 197 10.90 -29.21 3.53
#